data_AF-A0A384HMW0-F1
#
_entry.id   AF-A0A384HMW0-F1
#
_cell.length_a   1.000
_cell.length_b   1.000
_cell.length_c   1.000
_cell.angle_alpha   90.00
_cell.angle_beta   90.00
_cell.angle_gamma   90.00
#
_symmetry.space_group_name_H-M   'P 1'
#
loop_
_entity.id
_entity.type
_entity.pdbx_description
1 polymer ?
#
loop_
_entity_poly.entity_id
_entity_poly.type
_entity_poly.pdbx_seq_one_letter_code
_entity_poly.pdbx_strand_id
1 'polypeptide(L)'
;MRTARRRLRTAAALAVTGGALALLTSACSTADAVCSGGEYPVLYVGSTGSACVKDGEEPPKGYARYPEGKVPEHVDDTWWTYWNTHTLDEDGKIVEVSE
;
A
#
# COMPACT_ATOMS: atom_id res chain seq x y z
N MET A 1 8.37 26.34 -67.26
CA MET A 1 7.79 25.60 -66.11
C MET A 1 8.83 25.43 -64.98
N ARG A 2 9.10 26.46 -64.17
CA ARG A 2 10.02 26.34 -62.99
C ARG A 2 9.55 27.11 -61.75
N THR A 3 8.32 27.62 -61.75
CA THR A 3 7.83 28.56 -60.72
C THR A 3 6.89 27.93 -59.67
N ALA A 4 6.45 26.68 -59.86
CA ALA A 4 5.50 26.01 -58.97
C ALA A 4 6.13 25.24 -57.78
N ARG A 5 7.44 24.95 -57.82
CA ARG A 5 8.09 24.10 -56.80
C ARG A 5 8.56 24.82 -55.53
N ARG A 6 8.53 26.17 -55.48
CA ARG A 6 9.00 26.93 -54.31
C ARG A 6 7.95 27.24 -53.25
N ARG A 7 6.66 27.12 -53.58
CA ARG A 7 5.55 27.44 -52.64
C ARG A 7 5.04 26.25 -51.82
N LEU A 8 5.53 25.04 -52.07
CA LEU A 8 5.16 23.84 -51.30
C LEU A 8 6.08 23.53 -50.12
N ARG A 9 7.13 24.33 -49.87
CA ARG A 9 8.15 24.03 -48.85
C ARG A 9 7.98 24.79 -47.54
N THR A 10 6.98 25.66 -47.41
CA THR A 10 6.88 26.60 -46.30
C THR A 10 5.63 26.43 -45.42
N ALA A 11 4.84 25.38 -45.63
CA ALA A 11 3.52 25.24 -44.97
C ALA A 11 3.29 23.93 -44.19
N ALA A 12 4.29 23.08 -43.99
CA ALA A 12 4.09 21.78 -43.33
C ALA A 12 5.12 21.45 -42.24
N ALA A 13 5.60 22.47 -41.52
CA ALA A 13 6.54 22.33 -40.40
C ALA A 13 5.99 22.84 -39.06
N LEU A 14 4.67 22.75 -38.85
CA LEU A 14 4.04 23.01 -37.54
C LEU A 14 2.96 21.96 -37.27
N ALA A 15 3.35 20.83 -36.67
CA ALA A 15 2.42 19.96 -35.93
C ALA A 15 3.20 18.83 -35.23
N VAL A 16 4.19 19.15 -34.39
CA VAL A 16 4.80 18.13 -33.51
C VAL A 16 5.14 18.78 -32.17
N THR A 17 4.18 18.81 -31.24
CA THR A 17 4.42 18.86 -29.79
C THR A 17 3.08 18.95 -29.06
N GLY A 18 2.44 17.81 -28.81
CA GLY A 18 1.18 17.81 -28.07
C GLY A 18 0.63 16.42 -27.85
N GLY A 19 1.33 15.59 -27.07
CA GLY A 19 0.78 14.29 -26.70
C GLY A 19 1.82 13.33 -26.15
N ALA A 20 2.33 13.57 -24.94
CA ALA A 20 3.12 12.56 -24.23
C ALA A 20 3.13 12.70 -22.69
N LEU A 21 2.22 13.49 -22.08
CA LEU A 21 2.27 13.73 -20.62
C LEU A 21 1.30 12.86 -19.79
N ALA A 22 0.51 11.99 -20.41
CA ALA A 22 -0.55 11.23 -19.70
C ALA A 22 -0.14 9.84 -19.20
N LEU A 23 1.10 9.38 -19.44
CA LEU A 23 1.51 8.00 -19.11
C LEU A 23 2.24 7.84 -17.77
N LEU A 24 2.39 8.91 -16.97
CA LEU A 24 3.16 8.88 -15.72
C LEU A 24 2.29 8.83 -14.44
N THR A 25 0.97 8.73 -14.55
CA THR A 25 0.08 8.79 -13.38
C THR A 25 -0.15 7.45 -12.68
N SER A 26 0.40 6.34 -13.18
CA SER A 26 0.02 4.98 -12.76
C SER A 26 1.01 4.26 -11.83
N ALA A 27 1.89 4.96 -11.10
CA ALA A 27 2.91 4.28 -10.29
C ALA A 27 2.93 4.68 -8.80
N CYS A 28 1.95 5.45 -8.32
CA CYS A 28 1.79 5.65 -6.88
C CYS A 28 0.94 4.49 -6.35
N SER A 29 1.55 3.58 -5.58
CA SER A 29 0.81 2.52 -4.88
C SER A 29 -0.25 3.18 -3.99
N THR A 30 -1.51 2.81 -4.19
CA THR A 30 -2.64 3.33 -3.40
C THR A 30 -2.95 2.45 -2.19
N ALA A 31 -2.06 1.53 -1.84
CA ALA A 31 -2.26 0.65 -0.69
C ALA A 31 -2.11 1.46 0.61
N ASP A 32 -3.19 1.58 1.38
CA ASP A 32 -3.17 2.22 2.68
C ASP A 32 -2.31 1.41 3.66
N ALA A 33 -1.44 2.08 4.42
CA ALA A 33 -0.69 1.44 5.49
C ALA A 33 -1.62 1.13 6.67
N VAL A 34 -1.36 0.04 7.39
CA VAL A 34 -2.15 -0.34 8.58
C VAL A 34 -1.99 0.68 9.71
N CYS A 35 -0.78 1.16 9.90
CA CYS A 35 -0.44 2.18 10.90
C CYS A 35 0.28 3.36 10.24
N SER A 36 0.25 4.51 10.92
CA SER A 36 0.97 5.68 10.46
C SER A 36 2.49 5.49 10.60
N GLY A 37 3.27 6.30 9.89
CA GLY A 37 4.73 6.29 10.05
C GLY A 37 5.14 6.61 11.49
N GLY A 38 6.05 5.82 12.06
CA GLY A 38 6.47 5.93 13.46
C GLY A 38 5.63 5.09 14.43
N GLU A 39 4.71 4.28 13.91
CA GLU A 39 3.91 3.32 14.66
C GLU A 39 4.06 1.92 14.06
N TYR A 40 3.85 0.91 14.90
CA TYR A 40 3.79 -0.49 14.50
C TYR A 40 2.46 -1.11 14.94
N PRO A 41 1.92 -2.07 14.18
CA PRO A 41 0.67 -2.71 14.52
C PRO A 41 0.88 -3.76 15.62
N VAL A 42 -0.12 -3.90 16.49
CA VAL A 42 -0.23 -4.93 17.52
C VAL A 42 -1.56 -5.66 17.38
N LEU A 43 -1.62 -6.92 17.78
CA LEU A 43 -2.85 -7.72 17.78
C LEU A 43 -3.39 -7.91 19.19
N TYR A 44 -4.72 -7.93 19.32
CA TYR A 44 -5.38 -8.26 20.58
C TYR A 44 -5.33 -9.77 20.82
N VAL A 45 -4.89 -10.19 22.00
CA VAL A 45 -4.78 -11.61 22.36
C VAL A 45 -6.17 -12.19 22.60
N GLY A 46 -6.48 -13.32 21.97
CA GLY A 46 -7.75 -14.05 22.14
C GLY A 46 -8.94 -13.49 21.37
N SER A 47 -8.76 -12.48 20.51
CA SER A 47 -9.82 -11.99 19.62
C SER A 47 -9.25 -11.45 18.31
N THR A 48 -10.12 -11.17 17.35
CA THR A 48 -9.76 -10.40 16.17
C THR A 48 -9.69 -8.92 16.56
N GLY A 49 -8.66 -8.22 16.09
CA GLY A 49 -8.48 -6.81 16.40
C GLY A 49 -7.02 -6.40 16.45
N SER A 50 -6.79 -5.16 16.05
CA SER A 50 -5.46 -4.57 16.04
C SER A 50 -5.48 -3.14 16.57
N ALA A 51 -4.30 -2.66 16.93
CA ALA A 51 -4.08 -1.25 17.27
C ALA A 51 -2.70 -0.82 16.77
N CYS A 52 -2.47 0.49 16.71
CA CYS A 52 -1.18 1.07 16.40
C CYS A 52 -0.51 1.59 17.67
N VAL A 53 0.76 1.24 17.85
CA VAL A 53 1.59 1.64 18.99
C VAL A 53 2.82 2.35 18.45
N LYS A 54 3.27 3.41 19.12
CA LYS A 54 4.46 4.16 18.69
C LYS A 54 5.71 3.29 18.77
N ASP A 55 6.61 3.49 17.82
CA ASP A 55 7.90 2.80 17.80
C ASP A 55 8.65 2.99 19.13
N GLY A 56 9.17 1.87 19.65
CA GLY A 56 9.92 1.83 20.92
C GLY A 56 9.05 1.74 22.18
N GLU A 57 7.73 1.89 22.08
CA GLU A 57 6.82 1.64 23.20
C GLU A 57 6.50 0.14 23.34
N GLU A 58 6.03 -0.26 24.53
CA GLU A 58 5.52 -1.61 24.75
C GLU A 58 4.04 -1.71 24.36
N PRO A 59 3.58 -2.87 23.85
CA PRO A 59 2.16 -3.09 23.60
C PRO A 59 1.32 -2.84 24.87
N PRO A 60 0.13 -2.22 24.74
CA PRO A 60 -0.78 -2.07 25.86
C PRO A 60 -1.25 -3.44 26.38
N LYS A 61 -1.73 -3.49 27.62
CA LYS A 61 -2.22 -4.73 28.24
C LYS A 61 -3.31 -5.38 27.37
N GLY A 62 -3.17 -6.68 27.14
CA GLY A 62 -4.09 -7.47 26.30
C GLY A 62 -3.70 -7.49 24.82
N TYR A 63 -2.68 -6.74 24.41
CA TYR A 63 -2.12 -6.78 23.07
C TYR A 63 -0.74 -7.43 23.06
N ALA A 64 -0.40 -8.05 21.93
CA ALA A 64 0.90 -8.62 21.65
C ALA A 64 1.46 -8.05 20.35
N ARG A 65 2.77 -8.24 20.14
CA ARG A 65 3.39 -8.02 18.82
C ARG A 65 3.03 -9.20 17.91
N TYR A 66 2.86 -8.91 16.62
CA TYR A 66 2.72 -9.96 15.62
C TYR A 66 3.98 -10.84 15.57
N PRO A 67 3.84 -12.15 15.30
CA PRO A 67 4.98 -13.01 15.02
C PRO A 67 5.84 -12.46 13.87
N GLU A 68 7.14 -12.69 13.94
CA GLU A 68 8.08 -12.24 12.91
C GLU A 68 7.67 -12.76 11.52
N GLY A 69 7.70 -11.87 10.52
CA GLY A 69 7.27 -12.19 9.16
C GLY A 69 5.76 -12.36 8.99
N LYS A 70 4.95 -12.13 10.03
CA LYS A 70 3.48 -12.18 10.01
C LYS A 70 2.82 -10.86 10.39
N VAL A 71 3.52 -9.75 10.16
CA VAL A 71 3.07 -8.40 10.47
C VAL A 71 2.30 -7.84 9.27
N PRO A 72 1.07 -7.31 9.45
CA PRO A 72 0.37 -6.63 8.37
C PRO A 72 0.97 -5.24 8.15
N GLU A 73 1.36 -4.95 6.91
CA GLU A 73 1.97 -3.68 6.50
C GLU A 73 0.93 -2.76 5.84
N HIS A 74 0.07 -3.35 5.00
CA HIS A 74 -0.98 -2.65 4.26
C HIS A 74 -2.36 -3.24 4.53
N VAL A 75 -3.37 -2.38 4.47
CA VAL A 75 -4.77 -2.81 4.45
C VAL A 75 -4.98 -3.77 3.27
N ASP A 76 -5.69 -4.86 3.53
CA ASP A 76 -5.97 -5.94 2.58
C ASP A 76 -4.75 -6.73 2.10
N ASP A 77 -3.59 -6.59 2.74
CA ASP A 77 -2.48 -7.51 2.51
C ASP A 77 -2.76 -8.93 3.05
N THR A 78 -1.83 -9.84 2.76
CA THR A 78 -1.91 -11.24 3.16
C THR A 78 -2.10 -11.39 4.68
N TRP A 79 -1.37 -10.61 5.48
CA TRP A 79 -1.42 -10.73 6.93
C TRP A 79 -2.63 -10.02 7.51
N TRP A 80 -3.03 -8.87 6.96
CA TRP A 80 -4.28 -8.19 7.30
C TRP A 80 -5.46 -9.17 7.15
N THR A 81 -5.51 -9.87 6.02
CA THR A 81 -6.59 -10.83 5.75
C THR A 81 -6.49 -12.06 6.66
N TYR A 82 -5.30 -12.59 6.89
CA TYR A 82 -5.09 -13.77 7.74
C TYR A 82 -5.56 -13.55 9.18
N TRP A 83 -5.26 -12.38 9.75
CA TRP A 83 -5.61 -12.04 11.13
C TRP A 83 -7.08 -11.67 11.33
N ASN A 84 -7.89 -11.62 10.26
CA ASN A 84 -9.34 -11.44 10.38
C ASN A 84 -10.05 -12.70 10.93
N THR A 85 -9.38 -13.85 10.96
CA THR A 85 -9.93 -15.09 11.54
C THR A 85 -8.99 -15.77 12.53
N HIS A 86 -7.81 -15.21 12.75
CA HIS A 86 -6.79 -15.77 13.64
C HIS A 86 -6.40 -14.77 14.72
N THR A 87 -5.83 -15.28 15.81
CA THR A 87 -5.25 -14.50 16.90
C THR A 87 -4.15 -15.29 17.59
N LEU A 88 -3.57 -14.73 18.65
CA LEU A 88 -2.73 -15.46 19.60
C LEU A 88 -3.55 -15.85 20.83
N ASP A 89 -3.33 -17.04 21.36
CA ASP A 89 -3.78 -17.42 22.71
C ASP A 89 -2.85 -16.85 23.80
N GLU A 90 -3.17 -17.11 25.07
CA GLU A 90 -2.38 -16.65 26.22
C GLU A 90 -0.95 -17.22 26.24
N ASP A 91 -0.70 -18.36 25.56
CA ASP A 91 0.62 -18.97 25.41
C ASP A 91 1.40 -18.38 24.21
N GLY A 92 0.79 -17.50 23.42
CA GLY A 92 1.38 -16.95 22.20
C GLY A 92 1.30 -17.90 20.99
N LYS A 93 0.42 -18.91 21.01
CA LYS A 93 0.17 -19.79 19.86
C LYS A 93 -0.89 -19.17 18.96
N ILE A 94 -0.70 -19.34 17.66
CA ILE A 94 -1.69 -18.89 16.68
C ILE A 94 -2.88 -19.85 16.70
N VAL A 95 -4.07 -19.30 16.92
CA VAL A 95 -5.35 -20.02 16.96
C VAL A 95 -6.38 -19.33 16.08
N GLU A 96 -7.36 -20.07 15.58
CA GLU A 96 -8.55 -19.48 14.94
C GLU A 96 -9.48 -18.91 16.01
N VAL A 97 -10.10 -17.77 15.70
CA VAL A 97 -11.12 -17.17 16.56
C VAL A 97 -12.43 -17.91 16.31
N SER A 98 -12.95 -18.57 17.35
CA SER A 98 -14.29 -19.18 17.31
C SER A 98 -15.35 -18.08 17.35
N GLU A 99 -16.40 -18.19 16.53
CA GLU A 99 -17.61 -17.36 16.67
C GLU A 99 -18.32 -17.57 18.01
#